data_AF-A0A7V9T548-F1
#
_entry.id   AF-A0A7V9T548-F1
#
_cell.length_a   1.000
_cell.length_b   1.000
_cell.length_c   1.000
_cell.angle_alpha   90.00
_cell.angle_beta   90.00
_cell.angle_gamma   90.00
#
_symmetry.space_group_name_H-M   'P 1'
#
loop_
_entity.id
_entity.type
_entity.pdbx_description
1 polymer ?
#
loop_
_entity_poly.entity_id
_entity_poly.type
_entity_poly.pdbx_seq_one_letter_code
_entity_poly.pdbx_strand_id
1 'polypeptide(L)'
;MDDLTSTAGIAALGACVVALVALVLAATATWRLHGVARRQRVLLGDGGARDLVHHAAELDLAVRALREHVDALAAALDGRLDGAEQRLDTAFSNLGVVRYDAYDDLAGRQSTTIALLDHSRSGVVLSSLHHRDQARLYAK
;
A
#
# COMPACT_ATOMS: atom_id res chain seq x y z
N MET A 1 62.75 59.99 -25.47
CA MET A 1 62.08 58.72 -25.83
C MET A 1 62.55 57.64 -24.85
N ASP A 2 62.68 58.00 -23.56
CA ASP A 2 63.57 57.32 -22.61
C ASP A 2 62.89 56.96 -21.27
N ASP A 3 61.57 57.12 -21.15
CA ASP A 3 60.83 56.76 -19.93
C ASP A 3 60.26 55.32 -19.95
N LEU A 4 60.34 54.64 -21.10
CA LEU A 4 59.84 53.27 -21.27
C LEU A 4 60.88 52.20 -20.83
N THR A 5 62.15 52.57 -20.59
CA THR A 5 63.23 51.68 -20.15
C THR A 5 63.64 51.87 -18.68
N SER A 6 63.01 52.80 -17.95
CA SER A 6 63.19 52.94 -16.50
C SER A 6 62.54 51.78 -15.74
N THR A 7 63.15 51.32 -14.65
CA THR A 7 62.65 50.23 -13.78
C THR A 7 61.19 50.44 -13.35
N ALA A 8 60.78 51.72 -13.19
CA ALA A 8 59.40 52.09 -12.89
C ALA A 8 58.43 51.84 -14.07
N GLY A 9 58.87 52.07 -15.31
CA GLY A 9 58.07 51.83 -16.52
C GLY A 9 57.83 50.35 -16.77
N ILE A 10 58.85 49.50 -16.56
CA ILE A 10 58.72 48.04 -16.66
C ILE A 10 57.81 47.49 -15.55
N ALA A 11 57.91 48.02 -14.32
CA ALA A 11 57.02 47.66 -13.22
C ALA A 11 55.55 48.05 -13.50
N ALA A 12 55.32 49.24 -14.08
CA ALA A 12 53.98 49.70 -14.45
C ALA A 12 53.36 48.84 -15.58
N LEU A 13 54.16 48.46 -16.58
CA LEU A 13 53.73 47.57 -17.65
C LEU A 13 53.40 46.17 -17.12
N GLY A 14 54.23 45.63 -16.22
CA GLY A 14 53.97 44.37 -15.54
C GLY A 14 52.67 44.39 -14.72
N ALA A 15 52.44 45.48 -13.97
CA ALA A 15 51.21 45.66 -13.20
C ALA A 15 49.96 45.72 -14.10
N CYS A 16 50.04 46.39 -15.26
CA CYS A 16 48.96 46.44 -16.23
C CYS A 16 48.63 45.06 -16.82
N VAL A 17 49.64 44.26 -17.15
CA VAL A 17 49.43 42.89 -17.66
C VAL A 17 48.77 42.01 -16.59
N VAL A 18 49.24 42.08 -15.34
CA VAL A 18 48.66 41.31 -14.24
C VAL A 18 47.20 41.72 -13.98
N ALA A 19 46.91 43.02 -14.01
CA ALA A 19 45.54 43.53 -13.85
C ALA A 19 44.61 43.06 -14.98
N LEU A 20 45.10 43.07 -16.23
CA LEU A 20 44.35 42.57 -17.38
C LEU A 20 44.06 41.06 -17.26
N VAL A 21 45.05 40.27 -16.88
CA VAL A 21 44.89 38.82 -16.66
C VAL A 21 43.90 38.55 -15.53
N ALA A 22 44.00 39.27 -14.42
CA ALA A 22 43.05 39.16 -13.31
C ALA A 22 41.61 39.50 -13.75
N LEU A 23 41.44 40.55 -14.57
CA LEU A 23 40.14 40.95 -15.12
C LEU A 23 39.56 39.86 -16.02
N VAL A 24 40.37 39.28 -16.91
CA VAL A 24 39.95 38.20 -17.81
C VAL A 24 39.58 36.94 -17.02
N LEU A 25 40.33 36.60 -15.98
CA LEU A 25 40.01 35.47 -15.11
C LEU A 25 38.71 35.72 -14.32
N ALA A 26 38.49 36.93 -13.80
CA ALA A 26 37.25 37.29 -13.13
C ALA A 26 36.05 37.25 -14.09
N ALA A 27 36.20 37.76 -15.32
CA ALA A 27 35.17 37.72 -16.35
C ALA A 27 34.83 36.28 -16.77
N THR A 28 35.83 35.43 -16.98
CA THR A 28 35.60 34.02 -17.34
C THR A 28 35.00 33.22 -16.19
N ALA A 29 35.42 33.46 -14.94
CA ALA A 29 34.83 32.85 -13.76
C ALA A 29 33.36 33.24 -13.60
N THR A 30 33.03 34.53 -13.72
CA THR A 30 31.64 34.99 -13.63
C THR A 30 30.78 34.42 -14.77
N TRP A 31 31.29 34.37 -16.01
CA TRP A 31 30.55 33.77 -17.13
C TRP A 31 30.33 32.27 -16.94
N ARG A 32 31.33 31.53 -16.47
CA ARG A 32 31.20 30.09 -16.18
C ARG A 32 30.20 29.81 -15.06
N LEU A 33 30.23 30.61 -14.00
CA LEU A 33 29.29 30.49 -12.89
C LEU A 33 27.84 30.79 -13.33
N HIS A 34 27.64 31.83 -14.15
CA HIS A 34 26.31 32.11 -14.72
C HIS A 34 25.82 31.00 -15.67
N GLY A 35 26.72 30.37 -16.43
CA GLY A 35 26.39 29.23 -17.29
C GLY A 35 25.98 27.98 -16.51
N VAL A 36 26.65 27.69 -15.39
CA VAL A 36 26.32 26.56 -14.50
C VAL A 36 24.98 26.81 -13.80
N ALA A 37 24.74 28.02 -13.32
CA ALA A 37 23.47 28.41 -12.70
C ALA A 37 22.28 28.26 -13.66
N ARG A 38 22.47 28.53 -14.96
CA ARG A 38 21.44 28.29 -15.99
C ARG A 38 21.11 26.81 -16.19
N ARG A 39 22.11 25.92 -16.10
CA ARG A 39 21.88 24.46 -16.22
C ARG A 39 21.21 23.86 -14.98
N GLN A 40 21.46 24.41 -13.80
CA GLN A 40 20.81 23.98 -12.56
C GLN A 40 19.33 24.37 -12.50
N ARG A 41 18.91 25.49 -13.12
CA ARG A 41 17.49 25.88 -13.18
C ARG A 41 16.57 24.87 -13.87
N VAL A 42 17.09 24.08 -14.81
CA VAL A 42 16.30 23.03 -15.49
C VAL A 42 15.95 21.88 -14.54
N LEU A 43 16.80 21.60 -13.54
CA LEU A 43 16.56 20.57 -12.52
C LEU A 43 15.79 21.10 -11.30
N LEU A 44 15.79 22.41 -11.07
CA LEU A 44 15.23 23.07 -9.89
C LEU A 44 13.86 23.74 -10.16
N GLY A 45 13.33 23.65 -11.38
CA GLY A 45 12.12 24.38 -11.77
C GLY A 45 12.27 25.90 -11.66
N ASP A 46 11.22 26.65 -12.01
CA ASP A 46 11.21 28.12 -11.84
C ASP A 46 11.28 28.54 -10.36
N GLY A 47 10.95 27.65 -9.41
CA GLY A 47 10.88 27.93 -7.98
C GLY A 47 12.12 27.56 -7.14
N GLY A 48 13.12 26.85 -7.69
CA GLY A 48 14.34 26.55 -6.95
C GLY A 48 14.17 25.47 -5.86
N ALA A 49 15.04 25.50 -4.84
CA ALA A 49 15.01 24.53 -3.73
C ALA A 49 13.70 24.60 -2.89
N ARG A 50 12.99 25.75 -2.95
CA ARG A 50 11.69 25.91 -2.29
C ARG A 50 10.59 25.09 -2.96
N ASP A 51 10.65 24.92 -4.27
CA ASP A 51 9.67 24.15 -5.04
C ASP A 51 9.76 22.65 -4.72
N LEU A 52 10.98 22.12 -4.63
CA LEU A 52 11.21 20.71 -4.25
C LEU A 52 10.76 20.41 -2.82
N VAL A 53 10.98 21.34 -1.88
CA VAL A 53 10.50 21.19 -0.50
C VAL A 53 8.98 21.25 -0.43
N HIS A 54 8.35 22.14 -1.20
CA HIS A 54 6.89 22.22 -1.28
C HIS A 54 6.30 20.94 -1.87
N HIS A 55 6.86 20.46 -2.98
CA HIS A 55 6.42 19.22 -3.62
C HIS A 55 6.65 18.00 -2.72
N ALA A 56 7.78 17.93 -2.00
CA ALA A 56 8.03 16.87 -1.03
C ALA A 56 7.03 16.91 0.14
N ALA A 57 6.65 18.11 0.60
CA ALA A 57 5.62 18.27 1.63
C ALA A 57 4.23 17.86 1.13
N GLU A 58 3.87 18.20 -0.11
CA GLU A 58 2.63 17.74 -0.75
C GLU A 58 2.60 16.22 -0.89
N LEU A 59 3.72 15.61 -1.33
CA LEU A 59 3.85 14.16 -1.40
C LEU A 59 3.75 13.49 -0.02
N ASP A 60 4.37 14.06 1.02
CA ASP A 60 4.25 13.53 2.38
C ASP A 60 2.80 13.57 2.87
N LEU A 61 2.08 14.66 2.64
CA LEU A 61 0.67 14.78 2.98
C LEU A 61 -0.18 13.77 2.18
N ALA A 62 0.06 13.63 0.87
CA ALA A 62 -0.65 12.67 0.03
C ALA A 62 -0.39 11.22 0.46
N VAL A 63 0.86 10.88 0.78
CA VAL A 63 1.25 9.54 1.27
C VAL A 63 0.63 9.25 2.63
N ARG A 64 0.57 10.23 3.54
CA ARG A 64 -0.11 10.08 4.84
C ARG A 64 -1.60 9.84 4.66
N ALA A 65 -2.27 10.65 3.86
CA ALA A 65 -3.69 10.48 3.57
C ALA A 65 -3.99 9.11 2.95
N LEU A 66 -3.13 8.63 2.05
CA LEU A 66 -3.26 7.30 1.46
C LEU A 66 -3.10 6.20 2.52
N ARG A 67 -2.09 6.31 3.41
CA ARG A 67 -1.88 5.34 4.51
C ARG A 67 -3.09 5.29 5.44
N GLU A 68 -3.61 6.44 5.86
CA GLU A 68 -4.82 6.52 6.69
C GLU A 68 -6.02 5.85 6.01
N HIS A 69 -6.19 6.06 4.69
CA HIS A 69 -7.25 5.40 3.94
C HIS A 69 -7.08 3.88 3.87
N VAL A 70 -5.85 3.41 3.64
CA VAL A 70 -5.53 1.97 3.62
C VAL A 70 -5.78 1.35 4.99
N ASP A 71 -5.36 1.99 6.07
CA ASP A 71 -5.56 1.49 7.44
C ASP A 71 -7.06 1.43 7.79
N ALA A 72 -7.84 2.44 7.40
CA ALA A 72 -9.27 2.45 7.58
C ALA A 72 -9.98 1.33 6.79
N LEU A 73 -9.55 1.09 5.54
CA LEU A 73 -10.07 -0.01 4.72
C LEU A 73 -9.70 -1.38 5.31
N ALA A 74 -8.45 -1.53 5.78
CA ALA A 74 -7.99 -2.76 6.41
C ALA A 74 -8.83 -3.08 7.65
N ALA A 75 -9.01 -2.12 8.56
CA ALA A 75 -9.84 -2.30 9.76
C ALA A 75 -11.31 -2.62 9.42
N ALA A 76 -11.87 -1.99 8.39
CA ALA A 76 -13.23 -2.27 7.95
C ALA A 76 -13.39 -3.68 7.33
N LEU A 77 -12.38 -4.15 6.60
CA LEU A 77 -12.37 -5.50 6.04
C LEU A 77 -12.21 -6.55 7.15
N ASP A 78 -11.31 -6.31 8.11
CA ASP A 78 -11.07 -7.20 9.24
C ASP A 78 -12.35 -7.43 10.04
N GLY A 79 -13.05 -6.35 10.43
CA GLY A 79 -14.33 -6.48 11.14
C GLY A 79 -15.44 -7.16 10.33
N ARG A 80 -15.42 -7.06 8.99
CA ARG A 80 -16.36 -7.78 8.13
C ARG A 80 -16.02 -9.26 8.00
N LEU A 81 -14.73 -9.59 7.95
CA LEU A 81 -14.25 -10.97 7.89
C LEU A 81 -14.55 -11.67 9.22
N ASP A 82 -14.20 -11.08 10.35
CA ASP A 82 -14.52 -11.60 11.69
C ASP A 82 -16.02 -11.90 11.82
N GLY A 83 -16.88 -10.95 11.42
CA GLY A 83 -18.32 -11.14 11.46
C GLY A 83 -18.82 -12.22 10.49
N ALA A 84 -18.15 -12.43 9.36
CA ALA A 84 -18.50 -13.50 8.42
C ALA A 84 -18.04 -14.87 8.92
N GLU A 85 -16.81 -14.96 9.43
CA GLU A 85 -16.22 -16.17 10.01
C GLU A 85 -17.04 -16.66 11.20
N GLN A 86 -17.40 -15.78 12.14
CA GLN A 86 -18.23 -16.14 13.28
C GLN A 86 -19.61 -16.69 12.85
N ARG A 87 -20.19 -16.16 11.77
CA ARG A 87 -21.45 -16.68 11.22
C ARG A 87 -21.26 -18.04 10.55
N LEU A 88 -20.16 -18.24 9.83
CA LEU A 88 -19.83 -19.50 9.16
C LEU A 88 -19.54 -20.62 10.16
N ASP A 89 -18.87 -20.32 11.27
CA ASP A 89 -18.58 -21.30 12.33
C ASP A 89 -19.84 -21.92 12.90
N THR A 90 -20.92 -21.14 13.03
CA THR A 90 -22.21 -21.63 13.50
C THR A 90 -23.12 -22.19 12.40
N ALA A 91 -22.71 -22.08 11.14
CA ALA A 91 -23.53 -22.53 10.02
C ALA A 91 -23.40 -24.04 9.81
N PHE A 92 -24.53 -24.71 9.60
CA PHE A 92 -24.53 -26.10 9.16
C PHE A 92 -23.97 -26.18 7.73
N SER A 93 -22.80 -26.78 7.57
CA SER A 93 -22.11 -26.96 6.28
C SER A 93 -22.11 -28.40 5.80
N ASN A 94 -22.32 -29.35 6.72
CA ASN A 94 -22.37 -30.78 6.47
C ASN A 94 -23.79 -31.30 6.68
N LEU A 95 -24.53 -31.49 5.58
CA LEU A 95 -25.91 -31.97 5.59
C LEU A 95 -26.02 -33.36 4.95
N GLY A 96 -26.73 -34.27 5.61
CA GLY A 96 -26.98 -35.61 5.10
C GLY A 96 -28.37 -36.11 5.47
N VAL A 97 -29.03 -36.79 4.53
CA VAL A 97 -30.33 -37.43 4.76
C VAL A 97 -30.24 -38.88 4.34
N VAL A 98 -30.61 -39.79 5.25
CA VAL A 98 -30.64 -41.23 5.00
C VAL A 98 -32.04 -41.74 5.30
N ARG A 99 -32.65 -42.38 4.30
CA ARG A 99 -33.94 -43.07 4.43
C ARG A 99 -33.72 -44.57 4.55
N TYR A 100 -34.44 -45.22 5.44
CA TYR A 100 -34.29 -46.66 5.71
C TYR A 100 -35.57 -47.24 6.31
N ASP A 101 -35.63 -48.57 6.37
CA ASP A 101 -36.67 -49.30 7.09
C ASP A 101 -36.11 -49.66 8.46
N ALA A 102 -36.72 -49.12 9.52
CA ALA A 102 -36.23 -49.28 10.89
C ALA A 102 -36.70 -50.59 11.56
N TYR A 103 -37.70 -51.25 10.96
CA TYR A 103 -38.32 -52.47 11.45
C TYR A 103 -38.54 -53.41 10.26
N ASP A 104 -38.33 -54.72 10.46
CA ASP A 104 -38.42 -55.73 9.38
C ASP A 104 -39.83 -55.85 8.75
N ASP A 105 -40.87 -55.47 9.48
CA ASP A 105 -42.27 -55.53 9.03
C ASP A 105 -42.73 -54.31 8.20
N LEU A 106 -41.81 -53.39 7.90
CA LEU A 106 -42.06 -52.17 7.14
C LEU A 106 -41.26 -52.19 5.83
N ALA A 107 -41.92 -51.82 4.74
CA ALA A 107 -41.29 -51.63 3.44
C ALA A 107 -41.58 -50.21 2.93
N GLY A 108 -40.58 -49.56 2.34
CA GLY A 108 -40.75 -48.26 1.68
C GLY A 108 -39.84 -47.14 2.17
N ARG A 109 -38.83 -47.45 3.00
CA ARG A 109 -37.84 -46.51 3.54
C ARG A 109 -38.49 -45.28 4.15
N GLN A 110 -39.47 -45.53 5.02
CA GLN A 110 -40.29 -44.49 5.66
C GLN A 110 -39.61 -43.87 6.88
N SER A 111 -38.65 -44.56 7.50
CA SER A 111 -37.81 -43.96 8.54
C SER A 111 -36.72 -43.10 7.92
N THR A 112 -36.38 -41.99 8.57
CA THR A 112 -35.46 -40.99 8.05
C THR A 112 -34.55 -40.46 9.16
N THR A 113 -33.25 -40.40 8.90
CA THR A 113 -32.29 -39.67 9.73
C THR A 113 -31.72 -38.49 8.95
N ILE A 114 -31.65 -37.33 9.61
CA ILE A 114 -31.11 -36.08 9.09
C ILE A 114 -29.94 -35.67 10.00
N ALA A 115 -28.76 -35.46 9.43
CA ALA A 115 -27.61 -34.89 10.12
C ALA A 115 -27.41 -33.44 9.67
N LEU A 116 -27.39 -32.51 10.62
CA LEU A 116 -27.10 -31.10 10.43
C LEU A 116 -25.86 -30.77 11.25
N LEU A 117 -24.70 -30.77 10.60
CA LEU A 117 -23.41 -30.57 11.25
C LEU A 117 -22.71 -29.32 10.70
N ASP A 118 -22.00 -28.63 11.58
CA ASP A 118 -21.09 -27.54 11.24
C ASP A 118 -19.78 -28.08 10.61
N HIS A 119 -18.82 -27.17 10.36
CA HIS A 119 -17.53 -27.56 9.77
C HIS A 119 -16.74 -28.52 10.68
N SER A 120 -16.90 -28.39 12.00
CA SER A 120 -16.20 -29.17 13.03
C SER A 120 -16.82 -30.56 13.25
N ARG A 121 -17.87 -30.89 12.49
CA ARG A 121 -18.72 -32.09 12.65
C ARG A 121 -19.48 -32.11 13.98
N SER A 122 -19.73 -30.95 14.55
CA SER A 122 -20.62 -30.75 15.69
C SER A 122 -21.98 -30.27 15.19
N GLY A 123 -23.06 -30.64 15.89
CA GLY A 123 -24.41 -30.27 15.47
C GLY A 123 -25.46 -31.22 15.99
N VAL A 124 -26.53 -31.42 15.23
CA VAL A 124 -27.70 -32.20 15.64
C VAL A 124 -27.99 -33.29 14.63
N VAL A 125 -28.34 -34.47 15.14
CA VAL A 125 -28.87 -35.59 14.35
C VAL A 125 -30.30 -35.86 14.77
N LEU A 126 -31.22 -35.79 13.81
CA LEU A 126 -32.64 -36.07 13.99
C LEU A 126 -32.98 -37.41 13.35
N SER A 127 -33.48 -38.35 14.12
CA SER A 127 -33.90 -39.67 13.63
C SER A 127 -35.39 -39.87 13.87
N SER A 128 -36.15 -39.98 12.78
CA SER A 128 -37.57 -40.33 12.79
C SER A 128 -37.73 -41.81 12.44
N LEU A 129 -38.17 -42.60 13.41
CA LEU A 129 -38.48 -44.02 13.25
C LEU A 129 -39.99 -44.15 13.05
N HIS A 130 -40.39 -44.51 11.84
CA HIS A 130 -41.80 -44.70 11.49
C HIS A 130 -42.24 -46.11 11.85
N HIS A 131 -43.44 -46.24 12.43
CA HIS A 131 -44.15 -47.48 12.72
C HIS A 131 -45.60 -47.35 12.22
N ARG A 132 -46.32 -48.45 12.01
CA ARG A 132 -47.68 -48.43 11.41
C ARG A 132 -48.63 -47.42 12.06
N ASP A 133 -48.64 -47.35 13.39
CA ASP A 133 -49.59 -46.54 14.16
C ASP A 133 -48.96 -45.29 14.81
N GLN A 134 -47.63 -45.15 14.76
CA GLN A 134 -46.92 -44.05 15.45
C GLN A 134 -45.55 -43.76 14.81
N ALA A 135 -45.05 -42.54 14.99
CA ALA A 135 -43.67 -42.19 14.66
C ALA A 135 -42.96 -41.65 15.91
N ARG A 136 -41.72 -42.10 16.14
CA ARG A 136 -40.88 -41.61 17.24
C ARG A 136 -39.75 -40.77 16.68
N LEU A 137 -39.55 -39.60 17.25
CA LEU A 137 -38.47 -38.68 16.89
C LEU A 137 -37.42 -38.67 18.00
N TYR A 138 -36.17 -38.89 17.62
CA TYR A 138 -35.00 -38.76 18.49
C TYR A 138 -34.14 -37.61 17.99
N ALA A 139 -33.62 -36.81 18.92
CA ALA A 139 -32.66 -35.75 18.64
C ALA A 139 -31.42 -35.99 19.50
N LYS A 140 -30.24 -36.02 18.88
CA LYS A 140 -28.94 -36.12 19.54
C LYS A 140 -28.04 -34.98 19.09
#